data_AF-A0A535VJV2-F1
#
_entry.id   AF-A0A535VJV2-F1
#
_cell.length_a   1.000
_cell.length_b   1.000
_cell.length_c   1.000
_cell.angle_alpha   90.00
_cell.angle_beta   90.00
_cell.angle_gamma   90.00
#
_symmetry.space_group_name_H-M   'P 1'
#
loop_
_entity.id
_entity.type
_entity.pdbx_description
1 polymer ?
#
loop_
_entity_poly.entity_id
_entity_poly.type
_entity_poly.pdbx_seq_one_letter_code
_entity_poly.pdbx_strand_id
1 'polypeptide(L)'
;LVALTDAESAGRRKDQAMLESDSQPIHPARLIAEVARFADPDAIIVGDGGDFVSFAGRLIERPKPGLWIDPGPFGALGSGPAYAMAAQLAHPNRQVILLAGDGAFGFSAMEFDTLVRHRIPIVCVIGNNGIWALEKHPMQMMLGTSIATDLAPGTRYDKVVEADVSAAELKPAVQEADEWRTAQAQFDEAAELIRLEPWLREVLREVQREFTCTFPVKLDNESIRMFTGYRVQHNINRGPAKGGIRYHPDVSLNEVKALAMWMTWKCAVVNIPFGGAKGGIIVNPRELSLNELEHMTRRFATEISILIGHDRDIPAPDVNTDGQTMAWIMDTLLMHLGYSSPASVIGKPIEVGGSLGRIEAIGRGVTITSVGVLCTIVAVSEDYGGIHNPLGLSIKRVLEYRAREKTLNGFPGSQPIGNQELLSVDCDLLVPAAIGNQLTSRNARDVKAKLIVEGANGPTTPEADAIFRERGIFLVPDILANAGGVTVSYFEWVQDLQSFFWSEHEVNQKLKAIMTRAFAEVLKTREEKKLDMRMAAYVQAVSRVAAATRERGLYP
;
A
#
# COMPACT_ATOMS: atom_id res chain seq x y z
N LEU A 1 50.93 -8.55 -12.03
CA LEU A 1 49.79 -7.62 -11.82
C LEU A 1 49.68 -6.63 -12.96
N VAL A 2 50.63 -5.70 -13.18
CA VAL A 2 50.59 -4.72 -14.30
C VAL A 2 50.37 -5.36 -15.67
N ALA A 3 51.12 -6.41 -16.03
CA ALA A 3 50.95 -7.14 -17.29
C ALA A 3 49.61 -7.91 -17.43
N LEU A 4 48.98 -8.30 -16.31
CA LEU A 4 47.64 -8.90 -16.32
C LEU A 4 46.59 -7.82 -16.59
N THR A 5 46.68 -6.66 -15.90
CA THR A 5 45.83 -5.48 -16.15
C THR A 5 45.93 -4.94 -17.58
N ASP A 6 47.11 -4.98 -18.19
CA ASP A 6 47.30 -4.51 -19.58
C ASP A 6 46.67 -5.48 -20.60
N ALA A 7 46.81 -6.79 -20.39
CA ALA A 7 46.18 -7.82 -21.21
C ALA A 7 44.64 -7.79 -21.07
N GLU A 8 44.14 -7.59 -19.85
CA GLU A 8 42.71 -7.46 -19.56
C GLU A 8 42.13 -6.18 -20.17
N SER A 9 42.86 -5.07 -20.08
CA SER A 9 42.48 -3.78 -20.70
C SER A 9 42.55 -3.81 -22.22
N ALA A 10 43.42 -4.62 -22.82
CA ALA A 10 43.44 -4.88 -24.26
C ALA A 10 42.27 -5.77 -24.71
N GLY A 11 41.88 -6.75 -23.89
CA GLY A 11 40.68 -7.57 -24.08
C GLY A 11 39.39 -6.73 -24.05
N ARG A 12 39.21 -5.90 -23.02
CA ARG A 12 38.06 -4.99 -22.88
C ARG A 12 37.94 -4.00 -24.05
N ARG A 13 39.07 -3.51 -24.57
CA ARG A 13 39.09 -2.64 -25.77
C ARG A 13 38.63 -3.33 -27.06
N LYS A 14 38.86 -4.64 -27.20
CA LYS A 14 38.31 -5.43 -28.32
C LYS A 14 36.81 -5.66 -28.19
N ASP A 15 36.32 -5.83 -26.96
CA ASP A 15 34.91 -6.05 -26.68
C ASP A 15 34.05 -4.78 -26.82
N GLN A 16 34.63 -3.58 -26.65
CA GLN A 16 33.90 -2.30 -26.70
C GLN A 16 33.01 -2.15 -27.95
N ALA A 17 33.53 -2.53 -29.13
CA ALA A 17 32.76 -2.48 -30.37
C ALA A 17 31.53 -3.41 -30.36
N MET A 18 31.61 -4.54 -29.64
CA MET A 18 30.49 -5.47 -29.48
C MET A 18 29.51 -5.02 -28.38
N LEU A 19 30.00 -4.31 -27.35
CA LEU A 19 29.19 -3.76 -26.25
C LEU A 19 28.31 -2.58 -26.67
N GLU A 20 28.65 -1.93 -27.78
CA GLU A 20 27.95 -0.75 -28.32
C GLU A 20 27.33 -1.02 -29.70
N SER A 21 27.37 -2.26 -30.19
CA SER A 21 26.82 -2.62 -31.50
C SER A 21 25.28 -2.54 -31.52
N ASP A 22 24.73 -1.82 -32.50
CA ASP A 22 23.29 -1.77 -32.81
C ASP A 22 22.87 -2.79 -33.89
N SER A 23 23.71 -3.80 -34.14
CA SER A 23 23.41 -4.87 -35.10
C SER A 23 22.14 -5.65 -34.71
N GLN A 24 21.35 -6.05 -35.70
CA GLN A 24 20.26 -7.01 -35.53
C GLN A 24 20.58 -8.33 -36.27
N PRO A 25 20.46 -9.51 -35.62
CA PRO A 25 20.09 -9.73 -34.22
C PRO A 25 21.08 -9.14 -33.20
N ILE A 26 20.59 -8.82 -31.99
CA ILE A 26 21.41 -8.23 -30.92
C ILE A 26 22.54 -9.18 -30.52
N HIS A 27 23.76 -8.65 -30.43
CA HIS A 27 24.89 -9.44 -29.96
C HIS A 27 24.77 -9.72 -28.44
N PRO A 28 25.09 -10.92 -27.94
CA PRO A 28 25.00 -11.23 -26.50
C PRO A 28 25.77 -10.23 -25.62
N ALA A 29 26.97 -9.81 -26.02
CA ALA A 29 27.74 -8.80 -25.28
C ALA A 29 27.00 -7.45 -25.14
N ARG A 30 26.32 -6.99 -26.21
CA ARG A 30 25.50 -5.76 -26.20
C ARG A 30 24.33 -5.89 -25.21
N LEU A 31 23.64 -7.03 -25.25
CA LEU A 31 22.52 -7.32 -24.35
C LEU A 31 22.98 -7.33 -22.89
N ILE A 32 24.08 -8.02 -22.59
CA ILE A 32 24.67 -8.07 -21.25
C ILE A 32 25.12 -6.67 -20.77
N ALA A 33 25.61 -5.81 -21.66
CA ALA A 33 25.96 -4.43 -21.32
C ALA A 33 24.73 -3.62 -20.88
N GLU A 34 23.56 -3.81 -21.49
CA GLU A 34 22.31 -3.19 -21.05
C GLU A 34 21.83 -3.73 -19.70
N VAL A 35 21.93 -5.05 -19.50
CA VAL A 35 21.64 -5.66 -18.19
C VAL A 35 22.54 -5.07 -17.11
N ALA A 36 23.84 -4.90 -17.39
CA ALA A 36 24.77 -4.33 -16.43
C ALA A 36 24.44 -2.87 -16.07
N ARG A 37 23.95 -2.08 -17.04
CA ARG A 37 23.49 -0.69 -16.81
C ARG A 37 22.18 -0.62 -16.03
N PHE A 38 21.29 -1.59 -16.22
CA PHE A 38 20.01 -1.70 -15.51
C PHE A 38 20.15 -2.24 -14.08
N ALA A 39 21.15 -3.08 -13.83
CA ALA A 39 21.33 -3.75 -12.55
C ALA A 39 21.79 -2.78 -11.44
N ASP A 40 21.13 -2.84 -10.28
CA ASP A 40 21.56 -2.10 -9.09
C ASP A 40 22.98 -2.52 -8.65
N PRO A 41 23.75 -1.62 -7.99
CA PRO A 41 25.10 -1.93 -7.52
C PRO A 41 25.19 -3.14 -6.59
N ASP A 42 24.12 -3.44 -5.83
CA ASP A 42 24.00 -4.60 -4.96
C ASP A 42 23.02 -5.67 -5.46
N ALA A 43 22.64 -5.61 -6.74
CA ALA A 43 21.81 -6.64 -7.37
C ALA A 43 22.55 -7.99 -7.39
N ILE A 44 21.78 -9.06 -7.16
CA ILE A 44 22.25 -10.45 -7.28
C ILE A 44 21.96 -10.92 -8.70
N ILE A 45 23.01 -11.24 -9.44
CA ILE A 45 22.89 -11.77 -10.79
C ILE A 45 22.98 -13.29 -10.73
N VAL A 46 21.98 -13.95 -11.32
CA VAL A 46 21.89 -15.40 -11.38
C VAL A 46 22.06 -15.85 -12.82
N GLY A 47 23.02 -16.72 -13.07
CA GLY A 47 23.24 -17.36 -14.36
C GLY A 47 22.69 -18.80 -14.38
N ASP A 48 21.85 -19.12 -15.36
CA ASP A 48 21.27 -20.47 -15.54
C ASP A 48 22.23 -21.50 -16.18
N GLY A 49 23.33 -21.01 -16.76
CA GLY A 49 24.34 -21.80 -17.47
C GLY A 49 24.26 -21.66 -19.00
N GLY A 50 25.31 -22.13 -19.68
CA GLY A 50 25.45 -22.10 -21.13
C GLY A 50 26.04 -20.84 -21.74
N ASP A 51 26.15 -20.82 -23.08
CA ASP A 51 26.92 -19.81 -23.83
C ASP A 51 26.51 -18.37 -23.51
N PHE A 52 25.22 -18.12 -23.35
CA PHE A 52 24.69 -16.78 -23.03
C PHE A 52 25.22 -16.26 -21.69
N VAL A 53 25.27 -17.12 -20.68
CA VAL A 53 25.70 -16.77 -19.31
C VAL A 53 27.21 -16.60 -19.21
N SER A 54 27.98 -17.28 -20.06
CA SER A 54 29.43 -17.09 -20.16
C SER A 54 29.81 -15.65 -20.55
N PHE A 55 29.00 -14.98 -21.38
CA PHE A 55 29.18 -13.54 -21.65
C PHE A 55 28.91 -12.69 -20.40
N ALA A 56 27.87 -13.04 -19.64
CA ALA A 56 27.51 -12.35 -18.41
C ALA A 56 28.59 -12.46 -17.33
N GLY A 57 29.11 -13.66 -17.04
CA GLY A 57 30.16 -13.86 -16.06
C GLY A 57 31.49 -13.18 -16.41
N ARG A 58 31.72 -12.89 -17.71
CA ARG A 58 32.90 -12.16 -18.18
C ARG A 58 32.72 -10.64 -18.13
N LEU A 59 31.52 -10.13 -18.40
CA LEU A 59 31.27 -8.70 -18.64
C LEU A 59 30.59 -7.99 -17.47
N ILE A 60 29.94 -8.72 -16.57
CA ILE A 60 29.28 -8.16 -15.40
C ILE A 60 30.22 -8.24 -14.20
N GLU A 61 30.80 -7.09 -13.83
CA GLU A 61 31.53 -6.97 -12.57
C GLU A 61 30.58 -6.71 -11.40
N ARG A 62 30.86 -7.33 -10.25
CA ARG A 62 30.11 -7.11 -9.00
C ARG A 62 31.04 -6.59 -7.91
N PRO A 63 30.66 -5.52 -7.19
CA PRO A 63 31.57 -4.85 -6.26
C PRO A 63 31.82 -5.63 -4.96
N LYS A 64 31.05 -6.68 -4.68
CA LYS A 64 31.13 -7.48 -3.45
C LYS A 64 30.92 -8.97 -3.74
N PRO A 65 31.56 -9.88 -2.98
CA PRO A 65 31.25 -11.31 -3.03
C PRO A 65 29.77 -11.60 -2.70
N GLY A 66 29.23 -12.67 -3.28
CA GLY A 66 27.84 -13.11 -3.04
C GLY A 66 26.78 -12.40 -3.90
N LEU A 67 27.19 -11.60 -4.89
CA LEU A 67 26.30 -10.93 -5.84
C LEU A 67 26.22 -11.63 -7.22
N TRP A 68 26.91 -12.76 -7.37
CA TRP A 68 26.88 -13.62 -8.55
C TRP A 68 26.64 -15.06 -8.10
N ILE A 69 25.65 -15.72 -8.72
CA ILE A 69 25.31 -17.12 -8.46
C ILE A 69 25.12 -17.82 -9.80
N ASP A 70 25.80 -18.94 -10.01
CA ASP A 70 25.61 -19.79 -11.17
C ASP A 70 25.85 -21.26 -10.77
N PRO A 71 25.49 -22.24 -11.60
CA PRO A 71 25.73 -23.64 -11.29
C PRO A 71 27.20 -24.06 -11.52
N GLY A 72 28.09 -23.13 -11.85
CA GLY A 72 29.50 -23.37 -12.13
C GLY A 72 29.79 -24.07 -13.46
N PRO A 73 31.06 -24.42 -13.73
CA PRO A 73 31.52 -24.95 -15.01
C PRO A 73 30.99 -26.35 -15.36
N PHE A 74 30.48 -27.10 -14.38
CA PHE A 74 29.86 -28.42 -14.56
C PHE A 74 28.37 -28.40 -14.18
N GLY A 75 27.77 -27.21 -14.19
CA GLY A 75 26.40 -26.97 -13.82
C GLY A 75 25.36 -27.50 -14.80
N ALA A 76 24.19 -27.92 -14.30
CA ALA A 76 23.05 -28.28 -15.14
C ALA A 76 22.30 -27.03 -15.64
N LEU A 77 21.93 -27.03 -16.92
CA LEU A 77 21.02 -26.04 -17.49
C LEU A 77 19.62 -26.15 -16.86
N GLY A 78 18.95 -25.02 -16.64
CA GLY A 78 17.62 -24.95 -16.03
C GLY A 78 17.63 -24.84 -14.50
N SER A 79 18.80 -24.67 -13.87
CA SER A 79 18.93 -24.48 -12.41
C SER A 79 18.75 -23.02 -11.96
N GLY A 80 18.83 -22.08 -12.89
CA GLY A 80 18.79 -20.64 -12.69
C GLY A 80 17.53 -20.15 -11.98
N PRO A 81 16.30 -20.53 -12.39
CA PRO A 81 15.08 -20.11 -11.70
C PRO A 81 15.07 -20.48 -10.21
N ALA A 82 15.55 -21.67 -9.86
CA ALA A 82 15.63 -22.11 -8.46
C ALA A 82 16.63 -21.28 -7.66
N TYR A 83 17.79 -20.95 -8.23
CA TYR A 83 18.77 -20.06 -7.58
C TYR A 83 18.26 -18.63 -7.46
N ALA A 84 17.58 -18.11 -8.48
CA ALA A 84 16.96 -16.77 -8.44
C ALA A 84 15.87 -16.70 -7.37
N MET A 85 15.04 -17.73 -7.28
CA MET A 85 14.03 -17.86 -6.23
C MET A 85 14.67 -17.87 -4.84
N ALA A 86 15.69 -18.70 -4.63
CA ALA A 86 16.40 -18.79 -3.36
C ALA A 86 17.07 -17.45 -2.98
N ALA A 87 17.72 -16.79 -3.94
CA ALA A 87 18.36 -15.50 -3.74
C ALA A 87 17.36 -14.41 -3.35
N GLN A 88 16.22 -14.35 -4.04
CA GLN A 88 15.18 -13.35 -3.77
C GLN A 88 14.51 -13.57 -2.41
N LEU A 89 14.28 -14.83 -2.02
CA LEU A 89 13.73 -15.17 -0.71
C LEU A 89 14.72 -14.90 0.43
N ALA A 90 16.01 -15.15 0.22
CA ALA A 90 17.06 -14.85 1.20
C ALA A 90 17.34 -13.34 1.32
N HIS A 91 17.13 -12.58 0.24
CA HIS A 91 17.38 -11.14 0.18
C HIS A 91 16.19 -10.37 -0.42
N PRO A 92 15.06 -10.26 0.31
CA PRO A 92 13.81 -9.69 -0.24
C PRO A 92 13.92 -8.24 -0.74
N ASN A 93 14.87 -7.47 -0.19
CA ASN A 93 15.07 -6.06 -0.52
C ASN A 93 16.06 -5.82 -1.67
N ARG A 94 16.65 -6.88 -2.25
CA ARG A 94 17.61 -6.75 -3.35
C ARG A 94 16.96 -7.09 -4.67
N GLN A 95 17.43 -6.43 -5.72
CA GLN A 95 17.10 -6.81 -7.09
C GLN A 95 17.78 -8.14 -7.42
N VAL A 96 17.00 -9.11 -7.92
CA VAL A 96 17.52 -10.36 -8.46
C VAL A 96 17.26 -10.39 -9.96
N ILE A 97 18.33 -10.58 -10.75
CA ILE A 97 18.26 -10.69 -12.20
C ILE A 97 18.72 -12.09 -12.62
N LEU A 98 17.81 -12.83 -13.24
CA LEU A 98 18.09 -14.14 -13.84
C LEU A 98 18.47 -13.98 -15.31
N LEU A 99 19.59 -14.55 -15.70
CA LEU A 99 20.06 -14.62 -17.08
C LEU A 99 19.95 -16.08 -17.55
N ALA A 100 19.06 -16.31 -18.51
CA ALA A 100 18.76 -17.64 -19.04
C ALA A 100 18.83 -17.65 -20.57
N GLY A 101 19.19 -18.79 -21.16
CA GLY A 101 18.99 -19.03 -22.58
C GLY A 101 17.56 -19.53 -22.83
N ASP A 102 17.06 -19.36 -24.04
CA ASP A 102 15.74 -19.88 -24.44
C ASP A 102 15.66 -21.41 -24.43
N GLY A 103 16.75 -22.11 -24.73
CA GLY A 103 16.86 -23.55 -24.47
C GLY A 103 16.80 -23.88 -22.98
N ALA A 104 17.55 -23.15 -22.14
CA ALA A 104 17.58 -23.40 -20.71
C ALA A 104 16.21 -23.17 -20.03
N PHE A 105 15.44 -22.19 -20.52
CA PHE A 105 14.04 -21.99 -20.14
C PHE A 105 13.19 -23.25 -20.36
N GLY A 106 13.42 -24.01 -21.43
CA GLY A 106 12.68 -25.24 -21.73
C GLY A 106 12.81 -26.33 -20.67
N PHE A 107 13.88 -26.33 -19.87
CA PHE A 107 14.05 -27.28 -18.76
C PHE A 107 13.30 -26.87 -17.49
N SER A 108 13.01 -25.57 -17.34
CA SER A 108 12.60 -24.97 -16.07
C SER A 108 11.42 -23.99 -16.20
N ALA A 109 10.60 -24.16 -17.24
CA ALA A 109 9.46 -23.30 -17.50
C ALA A 109 8.45 -23.32 -16.34
N MET A 110 8.25 -24.47 -15.71
CA MET A 110 7.31 -24.65 -14.60
C MET A 110 7.74 -23.91 -13.32
N GLU A 111 9.03 -23.62 -13.15
CA GLU A 111 9.53 -22.83 -12.02
C GLU A 111 9.06 -21.38 -12.10
N PHE A 112 8.82 -20.84 -13.30
CA PHE A 112 8.24 -19.51 -13.48
C PHE A 112 6.81 -19.43 -12.98
N ASP A 113 6.04 -20.50 -13.13
CA ASP A 113 4.72 -20.58 -12.54
C ASP A 113 4.80 -20.52 -10.98
N THR A 114 5.77 -21.19 -10.37
CA THR A 114 6.02 -21.05 -8.92
C THR A 114 6.42 -19.63 -8.53
N LEU A 115 7.35 -19.01 -9.29
CA LEU A 115 7.77 -17.62 -9.08
C LEU A 115 6.58 -16.65 -9.13
N VAL A 116 5.68 -16.83 -10.10
CA VAL A 116 4.49 -15.98 -10.26
C VAL A 116 3.45 -16.25 -9.17
N ARG A 117 3.13 -17.51 -8.86
CA ARG A 117 2.17 -17.87 -7.80
C ARG A 117 2.59 -17.35 -6.44
N HIS A 118 3.88 -17.37 -6.14
CA HIS A 118 4.43 -16.88 -4.88
C HIS A 118 4.86 -15.40 -4.93
N ARG A 119 4.61 -14.71 -6.05
CA ARG A 119 4.95 -13.29 -6.26
C ARG A 119 6.41 -12.96 -5.93
N ILE A 120 7.33 -13.85 -6.29
CA ILE A 120 8.77 -13.68 -6.03
C ILE A 120 9.33 -12.75 -7.11
N PRO A 121 9.71 -11.50 -6.76
CA PRO A 121 9.97 -10.45 -7.75
C PRO A 121 11.36 -10.61 -8.38
N ILE A 122 11.48 -11.39 -9.44
CA ILE A 122 12.72 -11.52 -10.22
C ILE A 122 12.57 -10.90 -11.61
N VAL A 123 13.66 -10.36 -12.15
CA VAL A 123 13.74 -9.95 -13.56
C VAL A 123 14.47 -11.04 -14.33
N CYS A 124 13.79 -11.72 -15.25
CA CYS A 124 14.43 -12.71 -16.11
C CYS A 124 14.71 -12.13 -17.50
N VAL A 125 15.97 -12.24 -17.94
CA VAL A 125 16.42 -11.87 -19.29
C VAL A 125 16.74 -13.14 -20.05
N ILE A 126 16.00 -13.37 -21.14
CA ILE A 126 16.14 -14.57 -21.97
C ILE A 126 16.91 -14.23 -23.24
N GLY A 127 18.05 -14.88 -23.44
CA GLY A 127 18.76 -14.91 -24.72
C GLY A 127 17.96 -15.71 -25.75
N ASN A 128 17.17 -15.02 -26.57
CA ASN A 128 16.21 -15.61 -27.50
C ASN A 128 16.77 -15.63 -28.93
N ASN A 129 17.49 -16.70 -29.27
CA ASN A 129 18.07 -16.89 -30.61
C ASN A 129 17.54 -18.15 -31.31
N GLY A 130 16.59 -18.85 -30.69
CA GLY A 130 15.87 -19.99 -31.23
C GLY A 130 16.73 -21.25 -31.38
N ILE A 131 17.76 -21.46 -30.55
CA ILE A 131 18.66 -22.61 -30.71
C ILE A 131 19.19 -23.15 -29.36
N TRP A 132 19.50 -24.45 -29.35
CA TRP A 132 20.33 -25.07 -28.32
C TRP A 132 21.82 -24.76 -28.57
N ALA A 133 22.25 -23.52 -28.31
CA ALA A 133 23.59 -23.02 -28.70
C ALA A 133 24.76 -23.92 -28.27
N LEU A 134 24.71 -24.45 -27.04
CA LEU A 134 25.72 -25.36 -26.49
C LEU A 134 25.89 -26.67 -27.27
N GLU A 135 24.86 -27.12 -27.98
CA GLU A 135 24.93 -28.33 -28.82
C GLU A 135 25.09 -27.97 -30.30
N LYS A 136 24.38 -26.94 -30.75
CA LYS A 136 24.38 -26.52 -32.15
C LYS A 136 25.77 -26.10 -32.62
N HIS A 137 26.45 -25.24 -31.86
CA HIS A 137 27.77 -24.74 -32.28
C HIS A 137 28.82 -25.87 -32.32
N PRO A 138 28.97 -26.74 -31.30
CA PRO A 138 29.90 -27.86 -31.38
C PRO A 138 29.56 -28.87 -32.47
N MET A 139 28.28 -29.21 -32.66
CA MET A 139 27.87 -30.11 -33.75
C MET A 139 28.25 -29.55 -35.12
N GLN A 140 27.99 -28.26 -35.35
CA GLN A 140 28.41 -27.61 -36.60
C GLN A 140 29.92 -27.57 -36.76
N MET A 141 30.66 -27.25 -35.70
CA MET A 141 32.12 -27.19 -35.74
C MET A 141 32.78 -28.55 -35.94
N MET A 142 32.26 -29.61 -35.30
CA MET A 142 32.87 -30.94 -35.28
C MET A 142 32.35 -31.85 -36.39
N LEU A 143 31.07 -31.76 -36.71
CA LEU A 143 30.36 -32.68 -37.61
C LEU A 143 29.91 -32.01 -38.92
N GLY A 144 30.04 -30.68 -39.04
CA GLY A 144 29.61 -29.92 -40.21
C GLY A 144 28.08 -29.85 -40.39
N THR A 145 27.31 -30.36 -39.43
CA THR A 145 25.84 -30.42 -39.46
C THR A 145 25.28 -30.34 -38.04
N SER A 146 24.00 -30.02 -37.90
CA SER A 146 23.29 -29.99 -36.63
C SER A 146 21.93 -30.67 -36.76
N ILE A 147 21.54 -31.49 -35.79
CA ILE A 147 20.27 -32.24 -35.78
C ILE A 147 19.57 -31.97 -34.46
N ALA A 148 18.26 -31.64 -34.50
CA ALA A 148 17.41 -31.43 -33.32
C ALA A 148 17.89 -30.32 -32.35
N THR A 149 18.56 -29.29 -32.86
CA THR A 149 19.09 -28.17 -32.06
C THR A 149 18.40 -26.83 -32.33
N ASP A 150 17.36 -26.83 -33.15
CA ASP A 150 16.54 -25.65 -33.46
C ASP A 150 15.32 -25.58 -32.54
N LEU A 151 15.07 -24.39 -31.99
CA LEU A 151 13.86 -24.02 -31.26
C LEU A 151 13.00 -23.09 -32.13
N ALA A 152 11.77 -22.82 -31.69
CA ALA A 152 10.89 -21.91 -32.42
C ALA A 152 11.45 -20.46 -32.38
N PRO A 153 11.82 -19.88 -33.53
CA PRO A 153 12.39 -18.53 -33.57
C PRO A 153 11.33 -17.48 -33.22
N GLY A 154 11.73 -16.45 -32.47
CA GLY A 154 10.83 -15.34 -32.11
C GLY A 154 9.77 -15.71 -31.06
N THR A 155 9.96 -16.81 -30.33
CA THR A 155 9.05 -17.23 -29.25
C THR A 155 8.93 -16.13 -28.19
N ARG A 156 7.70 -15.75 -27.86
CA ARG A 156 7.38 -14.79 -26.79
C ARG A 156 7.30 -15.51 -25.45
N TYR A 157 8.45 -15.73 -24.83
CA TYR A 157 8.55 -16.44 -23.55
C TYR A 157 7.77 -15.78 -22.42
N ASP A 158 7.57 -14.47 -22.47
CA ASP A 158 6.66 -13.76 -21.56
C ASP A 158 5.21 -14.25 -21.70
N LYS A 159 4.76 -14.58 -22.92
CA LYS A 159 3.43 -15.16 -23.18
C LYS A 159 3.35 -16.65 -22.84
N VAL A 160 4.46 -17.37 -22.93
CA VAL A 160 4.54 -18.76 -22.47
C VAL A 160 4.31 -18.83 -20.97
N VAL A 161 4.98 -17.96 -20.19
CA VAL A 161 4.78 -17.86 -18.73
C VAL A 161 3.35 -17.42 -18.39
N GLU A 162 2.80 -16.42 -19.10
CA GLU A 162 1.41 -15.97 -18.88
C GLU A 162 0.39 -17.10 -19.10
N ALA A 163 0.56 -17.88 -20.17
CA ALA A 163 -0.31 -19.00 -20.49
C ALA A 163 -0.24 -20.11 -19.43
N ASP A 164 0.97 -20.45 -18.96
CA ASP A 164 1.18 -21.48 -17.94
C ASP A 164 0.54 -21.11 -16.59
N VAL A 165 0.69 -19.84 -16.20
CA VAL A 165 0.06 -19.29 -14.99
C VAL A 165 -1.47 -19.25 -15.09
N SER A 166 -2.01 -18.99 -16.29
CA SER A 166 -3.47 -18.89 -16.50
C SER A 166 -4.24 -20.21 -16.35
N ALA A 167 -3.56 -21.35 -16.51
CA ALA A 167 -4.15 -22.69 -16.35
C ALA A 167 -4.29 -23.13 -14.88
N ALA A 168 -3.56 -22.49 -13.97
CA ALA A 168 -3.72 -22.67 -12.54
C ALA A 168 -4.73 -21.63 -12.03
N GLU A 169 -5.83 -22.07 -11.43
CA GLU A 169 -6.77 -21.17 -10.75
C GLU A 169 -5.99 -20.23 -9.82
N LEU A 170 -5.96 -18.95 -10.17
CA LEU A 170 -5.40 -17.88 -9.34
C LEU A 170 -6.27 -17.73 -8.09
N LYS A 171 -6.04 -18.59 -7.10
CA LYS A 171 -6.29 -18.22 -5.71
C LYS A 171 -5.05 -17.46 -5.24
N PRO A 172 -5.14 -16.14 -4.99
CA PRO A 172 -3.99 -15.37 -4.57
C PRO A 172 -3.48 -15.90 -3.24
N ALA A 173 -2.32 -16.57 -3.26
CA ALA A 173 -1.50 -16.73 -2.07
C ALA A 173 -0.80 -15.39 -1.86
N VAL A 174 -1.42 -14.56 -1.03
CA VAL A 174 -0.86 -13.28 -0.63
C VAL A 174 0.36 -13.55 0.24
N GLN A 175 1.57 -13.40 -0.30
CA GLN A 175 2.74 -13.07 0.51
C GLN A 175 2.60 -11.58 0.88
N GLU A 176 1.68 -11.31 1.80
CA GLU A 176 1.34 -9.98 2.29
C GLU A 176 2.56 -9.49 3.07
N ALA A 177 3.02 -8.27 2.80
CA ALA A 177 3.54 -7.48 3.90
C ALA A 177 2.39 -7.44 4.91
N ASP A 178 2.47 -8.27 5.94
CA ASP A 178 1.39 -8.47 6.90
C ASP A 178 1.10 -7.10 7.54
N GLU A 179 0.05 -6.41 7.06
CA GLU A 179 -0.29 -5.06 7.51
C GLU A 179 -0.43 -5.02 9.03
N TRP A 180 -0.87 -6.15 9.60
CA TRP A 180 -0.92 -6.37 11.03
C TRP A 180 0.47 -6.27 11.68
N ARG A 181 1.50 -6.90 11.12
CA ARG A 181 2.89 -6.76 11.61
C ARG A 181 3.38 -5.33 11.48
N THR A 182 3.04 -4.62 10.41
CA THR A 182 3.40 -3.20 10.25
C THR A 182 2.77 -2.35 11.35
N ALA A 183 1.47 -2.55 11.63
CA ALA A 183 0.77 -1.86 12.71
C ALA A 183 1.38 -2.21 14.08
N GLN A 184 1.70 -3.48 14.32
CA GLN A 184 2.37 -3.93 15.54
C GLN A 184 3.78 -3.34 15.69
N ALA A 185 4.56 -3.25 14.62
CA ALA A 185 5.92 -2.68 14.65
C ALA A 185 5.90 -1.19 15.03
N GLN A 186 4.96 -0.42 14.46
CA GLN A 186 4.77 0.99 14.83
C GLN A 186 4.37 1.16 16.30
N PHE A 187 3.49 0.28 16.80
CA PHE A 187 3.15 0.23 18.22
C PHE A 187 4.37 -0.13 19.08
N ASP A 188 5.13 -1.16 18.68
CA ASP A 188 6.29 -1.67 19.40
C ASP A 188 7.38 -0.59 19.56
N GLU A 189 7.61 0.21 18.53
CA GLU A 189 8.53 1.36 18.58
C GLU A 189 8.06 2.42 19.59
N ALA A 190 6.77 2.80 19.55
CA ALA A 190 6.22 3.77 20.48
C ALA A 190 6.20 3.26 21.93
N ALA A 191 5.91 1.98 22.12
CA ALA A 191 5.91 1.30 23.42
C ALA A 191 7.31 1.28 24.04
N GLU A 192 8.35 1.06 23.24
CA GLU A 192 9.74 1.10 23.67
C GLU A 192 10.14 2.50 24.14
N LEU A 193 9.79 3.53 23.37
CA LEU A 193 10.12 4.93 23.68
C LEU A 193 9.49 5.43 24.99
N ILE A 194 8.33 4.88 25.38
CA ILE A 194 7.68 5.22 26.66
C ILE A 194 7.99 4.22 27.77
N ARG A 195 8.81 3.19 27.52
CA ARG A 195 9.09 2.08 28.45
C ARG A 195 7.81 1.50 29.01
N LEU A 196 6.89 1.15 28.12
CA LEU A 196 5.59 0.62 28.49
C LEU A 196 5.76 -0.68 29.30
N GLU A 197 4.98 -0.84 30.37
CA GLU A 197 5.02 -2.03 31.21
C GLU A 197 4.77 -3.30 30.38
N PRO A 198 5.46 -4.43 30.63
CA PRO A 198 5.34 -5.62 29.80
C PRO A 198 3.90 -6.10 29.59
N TRP A 199 3.10 -6.12 30.66
CA TRP A 199 1.70 -6.54 30.59
C TRP A 199 0.83 -5.58 29.74
N LEU A 200 1.08 -4.26 29.82
CA LEU A 200 0.40 -3.28 28.96
C LEU A 200 0.83 -3.45 27.51
N ARG A 201 2.10 -3.74 27.27
CA ARG A 201 2.61 -4.00 25.93
C ARG A 201 1.92 -5.21 25.31
N GLU A 202 1.80 -6.31 26.04
CA GLU A 202 1.09 -7.52 25.58
C GLU A 202 -0.37 -7.22 25.25
N VAL A 203 -1.09 -6.53 26.16
CA VAL A 203 -2.52 -6.23 25.97
C VAL A 203 -2.77 -5.26 24.81
N LEU A 204 -1.93 -4.23 24.65
CA LEU A 204 -2.14 -3.20 23.63
C LEU A 204 -1.58 -3.57 22.25
N ARG A 205 -0.78 -4.64 22.16
CA ARG A 205 -0.23 -5.16 20.91
C ARG A 205 -1.20 -6.08 20.16
N GLU A 206 -2.17 -6.65 20.86
CA GLU A 206 -3.15 -7.58 20.32
C GLU A 206 -4.54 -6.97 20.20
N VAL A 207 -5.37 -7.55 19.32
CA VAL A 207 -6.77 -7.15 19.20
C VAL A 207 -7.62 -7.80 20.30
N GLN A 208 -8.51 -7.02 20.89
CA GLN A 208 -9.38 -7.50 21.96
C GLN A 208 -10.44 -8.51 21.50
N ARG A 209 -10.96 -8.35 20.28
CA ARG A 209 -11.98 -9.26 19.73
C ARG A 209 -11.92 -9.31 18.22
N GLU A 210 -11.95 -10.51 17.67
CA GLU A 210 -12.11 -10.79 16.25
C GLU A 210 -13.44 -11.52 16.04
N PHE A 211 -14.25 -11.05 15.10
CA PHE A 211 -15.49 -11.71 14.71
C PHE A 211 -15.49 -11.94 13.20
N THR A 212 -15.60 -13.20 12.81
CA THR A 212 -15.70 -13.64 11.42
C THR A 212 -17.04 -14.34 11.23
N CYS A 213 -17.79 -13.94 10.23
CA CYS A 213 -19.05 -14.58 9.87
C CYS A 213 -19.08 -14.91 8.38
N THR A 214 -19.67 -16.05 8.04
CA THR A 214 -20.05 -16.37 6.66
C THR A 214 -21.56 -16.43 6.55
N PHE A 215 -22.13 -15.70 5.60
CA PHE A 215 -23.58 -15.59 5.49
C PHE A 215 -24.06 -15.74 4.04
N PRO A 216 -25.22 -16.40 3.83
CA PRO A 216 -25.82 -16.55 2.51
C PRO A 216 -26.60 -15.30 2.11
N VAL A 217 -26.52 -14.92 0.84
CA VAL A 217 -27.40 -13.92 0.22
C VAL A 217 -27.97 -14.53 -1.05
N LYS A 218 -29.28 -14.40 -1.21
CA LYS A 218 -29.98 -14.76 -2.45
C LYS A 218 -29.81 -13.63 -3.46
N LEU A 219 -29.22 -13.95 -4.61
CA LEU A 219 -28.98 -13.03 -5.72
C LEU A 219 -30.25 -12.86 -6.58
N ASP A 220 -30.27 -11.86 -7.45
CA ASP A 220 -31.40 -11.53 -8.32
C ASP A 220 -31.70 -12.67 -9.32
N ASN A 221 -30.69 -13.47 -9.67
CA ASN A 221 -30.82 -14.67 -10.50
C ASN A 221 -31.30 -15.91 -9.72
N GLU A 222 -31.81 -15.73 -8.49
CA GLU A 222 -32.29 -16.76 -7.57
C GLU A 222 -31.20 -17.69 -6.99
N SER A 223 -29.94 -17.57 -7.44
CA SER A 223 -28.83 -18.33 -6.86
C SER A 223 -28.45 -17.81 -5.47
N ILE A 224 -27.83 -18.66 -4.65
CA ILE A 224 -27.32 -18.28 -3.32
C ILE A 224 -25.80 -18.16 -3.41
N ARG A 225 -25.27 -17.02 -2.96
CA ARG A 225 -23.84 -16.78 -2.81
C ARG A 225 -23.50 -16.63 -1.33
N MET A 226 -22.42 -17.27 -0.90
CA MET A 226 -21.85 -17.09 0.43
C MET A 226 -20.87 -15.92 0.43
N PHE A 227 -20.97 -15.05 1.42
CA PHE A 227 -20.05 -13.94 1.66
C PHE A 227 -19.34 -14.12 2.99
N THR A 228 -18.10 -13.66 3.07
CA THR A 228 -17.32 -13.62 4.31
C THR A 228 -17.20 -12.18 4.78
N GLY A 229 -17.55 -11.94 6.05
CA GLY A 229 -17.44 -10.63 6.69
C GLY A 229 -16.63 -10.69 7.98
N TYR A 230 -15.99 -9.59 8.31
CA TYR A 230 -15.17 -9.41 9.50
C TYR A 230 -15.61 -8.18 10.29
N ARG A 231 -15.55 -8.27 11.62
CA ARG A 231 -15.59 -7.13 12.54
C ARG A 231 -14.56 -7.34 13.64
N VAL A 232 -13.56 -6.47 13.69
CA VAL A 232 -12.46 -6.52 14.66
C VAL A 232 -12.56 -5.31 15.59
N GLN A 233 -12.47 -5.55 16.89
CA GLN A 233 -12.38 -4.54 17.94
C GLN A 233 -10.98 -4.66 18.54
N HIS A 234 -10.13 -3.66 18.30
CA HIS A 234 -8.75 -3.69 18.80
C HIS A 234 -8.70 -3.35 20.29
N ASN A 235 -9.31 -2.24 20.70
CA ASN A 235 -9.32 -1.81 22.10
C ASN A 235 -10.57 -0.98 22.39
N ILE A 236 -11.20 -1.19 23.55
CA ILE A 236 -12.39 -0.42 24.01
C ILE A 236 -12.17 0.27 25.37
N ASN A 237 -10.92 0.43 25.81
CA ASN A 237 -10.64 0.90 27.17
C ASN A 237 -11.01 2.38 27.37
N ARG A 238 -10.92 3.19 26.31
CA ARG A 238 -11.27 4.62 26.32
C ARG A 238 -12.75 4.92 26.02
N GLY A 239 -13.54 3.91 25.65
CA GLY A 239 -14.93 4.06 25.23
C GLY A 239 -15.31 3.04 24.14
N PRO A 240 -16.50 3.16 23.52
CA PRO A 240 -16.96 2.21 22.53
C PRO A 240 -16.02 2.13 21.32
N ALA A 241 -16.00 0.97 20.68
CA ALA A 241 -15.19 0.74 19.50
C ALA A 241 -15.70 1.57 18.32
N LYS A 242 -14.78 2.07 17.48
CA LYS A 242 -15.13 2.92 16.35
C LYS A 242 -14.38 2.50 15.09
N GLY A 243 -15.13 2.20 14.04
CA GLY A 243 -14.52 1.65 12.82
C GLY A 243 -15.41 1.60 11.61
N GLY A 244 -14.86 1.98 10.46
CA GLY A 244 -15.56 1.84 9.17
C GLY A 244 -15.77 0.39 8.73
N ILE A 245 -16.65 0.16 7.77
CA ILE A 245 -16.87 -1.13 7.09
C ILE A 245 -16.45 -0.99 5.63
N ARG A 246 -15.58 -1.87 5.15
CA ARG A 246 -15.03 -1.85 3.78
C ARG A 246 -15.64 -2.96 2.92
N TYR A 247 -16.04 -2.65 1.68
CA TYR A 247 -16.42 -3.66 0.69
C TYR A 247 -15.34 -3.74 -0.39
N HIS A 248 -14.56 -4.83 -0.39
CA HIS A 248 -13.48 -5.00 -1.36
C HIS A 248 -13.17 -6.50 -1.58
N PRO A 249 -12.83 -6.95 -2.80
CA PRO A 249 -12.50 -8.35 -3.05
C PRO A 249 -11.25 -8.84 -2.30
N ASP A 250 -10.33 -7.93 -2.00
CA ASP A 250 -9.06 -8.26 -1.33
C ASP A 250 -9.08 -8.09 0.20
N VAL A 251 -10.25 -7.87 0.81
CA VAL A 251 -10.34 -7.72 2.28
C VAL A 251 -9.81 -8.97 2.98
N SER A 252 -8.79 -8.79 3.84
CA SER A 252 -8.22 -9.86 4.66
C SER A 252 -8.42 -9.59 6.16
N LEU A 253 -8.40 -10.64 6.99
CA LEU A 253 -8.52 -10.46 8.45
C LEU A 253 -7.36 -9.62 9.00
N ASN A 254 -6.14 -9.81 8.49
CA ASN A 254 -4.95 -9.08 8.94
C ASN A 254 -5.04 -7.59 8.61
N GLU A 255 -5.51 -7.24 7.41
CA GLU A 255 -5.82 -5.84 7.05
C GLU A 255 -6.83 -5.23 8.02
N VAL A 256 -7.94 -5.94 8.31
CA VAL A 256 -8.98 -5.43 9.22
C VAL A 256 -8.43 -5.24 10.63
N LYS A 257 -7.54 -6.13 11.12
CA LYS A 257 -6.83 -5.97 12.40
C LYS A 257 -5.93 -4.75 12.43
N ALA A 258 -5.11 -4.55 11.40
CA ALA A 258 -4.21 -3.40 11.27
C ALA A 258 -4.99 -2.08 11.30
N LEU A 259 -6.04 -1.99 10.48
CA LEU A 259 -6.92 -0.84 10.41
C LEU A 259 -7.65 -0.57 11.75
N ALA A 260 -8.07 -1.61 12.47
CA ALA A 260 -8.69 -1.46 13.79
C ALA A 260 -7.71 -0.92 14.85
N MET A 261 -6.45 -1.36 14.82
CA MET A 261 -5.39 -0.83 15.67
C MET A 261 -5.11 0.64 15.35
N TRP A 262 -4.93 1.01 14.09
CA TRP A 262 -4.75 2.42 13.70
C TRP A 262 -5.94 3.30 14.08
N MET A 263 -7.17 2.79 14.03
CA MET A 263 -8.33 3.52 14.54
C MET A 263 -8.24 3.81 16.03
N THR A 264 -7.68 2.91 16.83
CA THR A 264 -7.46 3.14 18.27
C THR A 264 -6.51 4.32 18.47
N TRP A 265 -5.39 4.34 17.75
CA TRP A 265 -4.40 5.41 17.87
C TRP A 265 -4.92 6.75 17.34
N LYS A 266 -5.65 6.72 16.22
CA LYS A 266 -6.30 7.89 15.62
C LYS A 266 -7.34 8.51 16.56
N CYS A 267 -8.20 7.72 17.20
CA CYS A 267 -9.14 8.22 18.21
C CYS A 267 -8.39 8.80 19.44
N ALA A 268 -7.32 8.12 19.87
CA ALA A 268 -6.55 8.54 21.03
C ALA A 268 -5.77 9.84 20.82
N VAL A 269 -5.18 10.07 19.64
CA VAL A 269 -4.36 11.27 19.38
C VAL A 269 -5.18 12.56 19.38
N VAL A 270 -6.42 12.54 18.88
CA VAL A 270 -7.33 13.70 18.95
C VAL A 270 -8.16 13.78 20.25
N ASN A 271 -7.94 12.85 21.18
CA ASN A 271 -8.60 12.77 22.48
C ASN A 271 -10.13 12.67 22.41
N ILE A 272 -10.66 11.88 21.48
CA ILE A 272 -12.09 11.52 21.48
C ILE A 272 -12.32 10.23 22.28
N PRO A 273 -13.47 10.05 22.94
CA PRO A 273 -13.72 8.94 23.87
C PRO A 273 -14.12 7.65 23.14
N PHE A 274 -13.29 7.22 22.20
CA PHE A 274 -13.49 5.98 21.45
C PHE A 274 -12.27 5.08 21.52
N GLY A 275 -12.55 3.79 21.43
CA GLY A 275 -11.61 2.77 21.06
C GLY A 275 -11.38 2.71 19.54
N GLY A 276 -10.91 1.57 19.05
CA GLY A 276 -10.74 1.32 17.62
C GLY A 276 -11.33 0.00 17.18
N ALA A 277 -12.00 0.03 16.04
CA ALA A 277 -12.54 -1.13 15.34
C ALA A 277 -12.36 -0.98 13.83
N LYS A 278 -12.62 -2.06 13.11
CA LYS A 278 -12.80 -2.05 11.66
C LYS A 278 -13.65 -3.25 11.26
N GLY A 279 -14.38 -3.14 10.16
CA GLY A 279 -14.98 -4.30 9.53
C GLY A 279 -14.77 -4.30 8.02
N GLY A 280 -15.10 -5.42 7.40
CA GLY A 280 -15.12 -5.51 5.95
C GLY A 280 -15.82 -6.77 5.47
N ILE A 281 -16.23 -6.75 4.20
CA ILE A 281 -16.82 -7.89 3.49
C ILE A 281 -15.96 -8.15 2.26
N ILE A 282 -15.64 -9.43 2.03
CA ILE A 282 -14.94 -9.87 0.82
C ILE A 282 -15.93 -9.85 -0.35
N VAL A 283 -15.97 -8.75 -1.08
CA VAL A 283 -16.91 -8.55 -2.19
C VAL A 283 -16.43 -7.45 -3.13
N ASN A 284 -16.63 -7.65 -4.44
CA ASN A 284 -16.60 -6.56 -5.40
C ASN A 284 -18.03 -5.99 -5.56
N PRO A 285 -18.33 -4.79 -5.01
CA PRO A 285 -19.68 -4.25 -5.04
C PRO A 285 -20.15 -3.86 -6.44
N ARG A 286 -19.24 -3.75 -7.43
CA ARG A 286 -19.60 -3.48 -8.83
C ARG A 286 -20.21 -4.69 -9.53
N GLU A 287 -20.09 -5.87 -8.97
CA GLU A 287 -20.68 -7.12 -9.48
C GLU A 287 -22.09 -7.36 -8.94
N LEU A 288 -22.54 -6.56 -7.97
CA LEU A 288 -23.85 -6.70 -7.33
C LEU A 288 -24.82 -5.63 -7.82
N SER A 289 -26.07 -6.00 -7.98
CA SER A 289 -27.15 -5.03 -8.12
C SER A 289 -27.35 -4.26 -6.81
N LEU A 290 -28.07 -3.14 -6.87
CA LEU A 290 -28.38 -2.36 -5.67
C LEU A 290 -29.18 -3.18 -4.64
N ASN A 291 -30.10 -4.03 -5.10
CA ASN A 291 -30.91 -4.89 -4.24
C ASN A 291 -30.06 -5.97 -3.57
N GLU A 292 -29.14 -6.58 -4.32
CA GLU A 292 -28.22 -7.58 -3.80
C GLU A 292 -27.26 -6.96 -2.77
N LEU A 293 -26.77 -5.75 -3.04
CA LEU A 293 -25.92 -4.99 -2.12
C LEU A 293 -26.66 -4.65 -0.83
N GLU A 294 -27.93 -4.24 -0.93
CA GLU A 294 -28.80 -4.01 0.22
C GLU A 294 -29.00 -5.30 1.03
N HIS A 295 -29.44 -6.39 0.41
CA HIS A 295 -29.66 -7.66 1.09
C HIS A 295 -28.40 -8.19 1.78
N MET A 296 -27.25 -8.10 1.11
CA MET A 296 -25.95 -8.46 1.69
C MET A 296 -25.61 -7.59 2.89
N THR A 297 -25.77 -6.27 2.77
CA THR A 297 -25.50 -5.31 3.85
C THR A 297 -26.39 -5.58 5.07
N ARG A 298 -27.68 -5.80 4.85
CA ARG A 298 -28.64 -6.12 5.93
C ARG A 298 -28.28 -7.43 6.60
N ARG A 299 -27.96 -8.47 5.82
CA ARG A 299 -27.56 -9.75 6.38
C ARG A 299 -26.31 -9.63 7.22
N PHE A 300 -25.29 -8.92 6.73
CA PHE A 300 -24.08 -8.65 7.51
C PHE A 300 -24.37 -7.87 8.80
N ALA A 301 -25.23 -6.84 8.73
CA ALA A 301 -25.67 -6.08 9.90
C ALA A 301 -26.34 -6.95 10.96
N THR A 302 -27.15 -7.93 10.56
CA THR A 302 -27.70 -8.95 11.47
C THR A 302 -26.60 -9.75 12.15
N GLU A 303 -25.60 -10.26 11.41
CA GLU A 303 -24.53 -11.08 11.99
C GLU A 303 -23.70 -10.30 13.02
N ILE A 304 -23.38 -9.03 12.76
CA ILE A 304 -22.59 -8.20 13.67
C ILE A 304 -23.42 -7.54 14.78
N SER A 305 -24.75 -7.68 14.78
CA SER A 305 -25.65 -6.99 15.71
C SER A 305 -25.36 -7.24 17.19
N ILE A 306 -24.79 -8.40 17.52
CA ILE A 306 -24.36 -8.75 18.89
C ILE A 306 -23.21 -7.87 19.41
N LEU A 307 -22.45 -7.25 18.50
CA LEU A 307 -21.32 -6.37 18.80
C LEU A 307 -21.69 -4.89 18.78
N ILE A 308 -22.61 -4.51 17.88
CA ILE A 308 -22.92 -3.12 17.56
C ILE A 308 -23.88 -2.50 18.58
N GLY A 309 -23.63 -1.25 18.92
CA GLY A 309 -24.45 -0.46 19.83
C GLY A 309 -23.83 0.90 20.09
N HIS A 310 -24.66 1.91 20.41
CA HIS A 310 -24.19 3.28 20.64
C HIS A 310 -23.15 3.39 21.78
N ASP A 311 -23.17 2.44 22.72
CA ASP A 311 -22.29 2.31 23.87
C ASP A 311 -21.26 1.17 23.74
N ARG A 312 -21.23 0.45 22.60
CA ARG A 312 -20.37 -0.74 22.39
C ARG A 312 -19.43 -0.61 21.20
N ASP A 313 -19.99 -0.52 20.00
CA ASP A 313 -19.26 -0.49 18.74
C ASP A 313 -20.09 0.23 17.69
N ILE A 314 -19.50 1.22 17.01
CA ILE A 314 -20.19 2.15 16.13
C ILE A 314 -19.55 2.08 14.73
N PRO A 315 -20.22 1.45 13.74
CA PRO A 315 -19.79 1.40 12.35
C PRO A 315 -19.73 2.78 11.67
N ALA A 316 -19.05 2.85 10.53
CA ALA A 316 -18.97 4.01 9.65
C ALA A 316 -18.74 3.57 8.20
N PRO A 317 -18.84 4.48 7.23
CA PRO A 317 -18.36 4.22 5.89
C PRO A 317 -16.83 4.05 5.85
N ASP A 318 -16.38 3.19 4.94
CA ASP A 318 -15.02 3.06 4.42
C ASP A 318 -15.05 2.78 2.90
N VAL A 319 -13.97 2.27 2.31
CA VAL A 319 -13.86 2.03 0.85
C VAL A 319 -15.08 1.23 0.33
N ASN A 320 -15.69 1.77 -0.73
CA ASN A 320 -16.92 1.29 -1.39
C ASN A 320 -18.17 1.16 -0.50
N THR A 321 -18.23 1.92 0.59
CA THR A 321 -19.47 2.10 1.38
C THR A 321 -19.70 3.59 1.63
N ASP A 322 -20.94 3.95 1.92
CA ASP A 322 -21.39 5.34 1.99
C ASP A 322 -22.56 5.52 2.98
N GLY A 323 -23.20 6.68 2.94
CA GLY A 323 -24.36 6.95 3.77
C GLY A 323 -25.53 6.02 3.51
N GLN A 324 -25.79 5.62 2.27
CA GLN A 324 -26.86 4.67 1.97
C GLN A 324 -26.59 3.32 2.64
N THR A 325 -25.34 2.85 2.57
CA THR A 325 -24.90 1.63 3.27
C THR A 325 -25.14 1.74 4.77
N MET A 326 -24.78 2.87 5.38
CA MET A 326 -25.00 3.12 6.81
C MET A 326 -26.47 3.21 7.19
N ALA A 327 -27.33 3.73 6.30
CA ALA A 327 -28.77 3.77 6.51
C ALA A 327 -29.35 2.35 6.57
N TRP A 328 -28.94 1.44 5.69
CA TRP A 328 -29.37 0.04 5.72
C TRP A 328 -28.90 -0.70 6.98
N ILE A 329 -27.65 -0.46 7.40
CA ILE A 329 -27.12 -1.04 8.65
C ILE A 329 -27.89 -0.50 9.84
N MET A 330 -28.08 0.82 9.93
CA MET A 330 -28.85 1.45 10.99
C MET A 330 -30.25 0.84 11.07
N ASP A 331 -31.01 0.89 9.98
CA ASP A 331 -32.39 0.38 9.92
C ASP A 331 -32.48 -1.09 10.36
N THR A 332 -31.56 -1.93 9.87
CA THR A 332 -31.51 -3.34 10.27
C THR A 332 -31.29 -3.50 11.77
N LEU A 333 -30.35 -2.76 12.35
CA LEU A 333 -30.07 -2.81 13.79
C LEU A 333 -31.26 -2.29 14.61
N LEU A 334 -31.93 -1.22 14.18
CA LEU A 334 -33.12 -0.69 14.85
C LEU A 334 -34.24 -1.74 14.93
N MET A 335 -34.46 -2.46 13.84
CA MET A 335 -35.49 -3.52 13.80
C MET A 335 -35.15 -4.70 14.71
N HIS A 336 -33.87 -5.03 14.90
CA HIS A 336 -33.46 -6.10 15.82
C HIS A 336 -33.51 -5.66 17.29
N LEU A 337 -33.20 -4.39 17.58
CA LEU A 337 -33.19 -3.85 18.94
C LEU A 337 -34.61 -3.52 19.45
N GLY A 338 -35.55 -3.24 18.54
CA GLY A 338 -36.93 -2.87 18.88
C GLY A 338 -37.09 -1.43 19.37
N TYR A 339 -36.05 -0.59 19.28
CA TYR A 339 -36.09 0.85 19.58
C TYR A 339 -35.13 1.63 18.69
N SER A 340 -35.38 2.93 18.54
CA SER A 340 -34.52 3.82 17.75
C SER A 340 -33.23 4.14 18.50
N SER A 341 -32.08 3.84 17.88
CA SER A 341 -30.73 4.15 18.35
C SER A 341 -29.87 4.64 17.18
N PRO A 342 -30.11 5.87 16.67
CA PRO A 342 -29.37 6.41 15.51
C PRO A 342 -27.86 6.48 15.76
N ALA A 343 -27.46 6.69 17.02
CA ALA A 343 -26.06 6.73 17.46
C ALA A 343 -25.31 5.39 17.30
N SER A 344 -25.99 4.28 17.02
CA SER A 344 -25.33 2.99 16.79
C SER A 344 -24.53 2.94 15.49
N VAL A 345 -24.78 3.85 14.54
CA VAL A 345 -24.09 3.94 13.25
C VAL A 345 -23.87 5.40 12.91
N ILE A 346 -22.74 5.73 12.29
CA ILE A 346 -22.47 7.10 11.84
C ILE A 346 -22.10 7.14 10.35
N GLY A 347 -22.00 8.34 9.80
CA GLY A 347 -21.86 8.59 8.37
C GLY A 347 -23.16 8.40 7.63
N LYS A 348 -24.27 8.64 8.31
CA LYS A 348 -25.62 8.54 7.77
C LYS A 348 -25.95 9.72 6.86
N PRO A 349 -26.94 9.59 5.95
CA PRO A 349 -27.56 10.72 5.28
C PRO A 349 -28.15 11.71 6.30
N ILE A 350 -28.19 12.99 5.94
CA ILE A 350 -28.66 14.05 6.85
C ILE A 350 -30.11 13.79 7.27
N GLU A 351 -30.91 13.26 6.34
CA GLU A 351 -32.32 12.92 6.49
C GLU A 351 -32.58 11.89 7.60
N VAL A 352 -31.58 11.10 7.98
CA VAL A 352 -31.68 10.04 9.00
C VAL A 352 -30.65 10.18 10.13
N GLY A 353 -30.22 11.42 10.41
CA GLY A 353 -29.34 11.74 11.55
C GLY A 353 -27.86 11.89 11.20
N GLY A 354 -27.53 12.15 9.94
CA GLY A 354 -26.18 12.52 9.54
C GLY A 354 -25.77 13.91 10.05
N SER A 355 -24.48 14.10 10.35
CA SER A 355 -23.94 15.41 10.73
C SER A 355 -23.57 16.26 9.52
N LEU A 356 -23.92 17.55 9.55
CA LEU A 356 -23.37 18.55 8.64
C LEU A 356 -21.83 18.62 8.76
N GLY A 357 -21.16 19.10 7.72
CA GLY A 357 -19.70 19.28 7.70
C GLY A 357 -18.87 17.99 7.55
N ARG A 358 -19.50 16.81 7.48
CA ARG A 358 -18.81 15.51 7.39
C ARG A 358 -17.96 15.37 6.11
N ILE A 359 -18.52 15.73 4.96
CA ILE A 359 -17.89 15.52 3.64
C ILE A 359 -16.52 16.23 3.57
N GLU A 360 -16.43 17.44 4.12
CA GLU A 360 -15.22 18.25 4.07
C GLU A 360 -14.30 18.06 5.28
N ALA A 361 -14.71 17.27 6.27
CA ALA A 361 -14.05 17.19 7.57
C ALA A 361 -12.59 16.75 7.50
N ILE A 362 -12.25 15.81 6.62
CA ILE A 362 -10.88 15.35 6.41
C ILE A 362 -10.02 16.48 5.82
N GLY A 363 -10.47 17.10 4.72
CA GLY A 363 -9.76 18.21 4.07
C GLY A 363 -9.61 19.43 4.99
N ARG A 364 -10.63 19.73 5.79
CA ARG A 364 -10.56 20.77 6.85
C ARG A 364 -9.55 20.39 7.92
N GLY A 365 -9.53 19.14 8.38
CA GLY A 365 -8.55 18.61 9.32
C GLY A 365 -7.11 18.81 8.82
N VAL A 366 -6.83 18.37 7.59
CA VAL A 366 -5.56 18.57 6.89
C VAL A 366 -5.19 20.05 6.90
N THR A 367 -6.11 20.92 6.44
CA THR A 367 -5.88 22.37 6.37
C THR A 367 -5.58 22.99 7.75
N ILE A 368 -6.29 22.57 8.80
CA ILE A 368 -6.08 23.05 10.17
C ILE A 368 -4.70 22.62 10.68
N THR A 369 -4.28 21.39 10.39
CA THR A 369 -2.96 20.87 10.79
C THR A 369 -1.81 21.43 9.95
N SER A 370 -2.10 22.00 8.77
CA SER A 370 -1.13 22.76 7.95
C SER A 370 -0.88 24.20 8.45
N VAL A 371 -1.26 24.52 9.70
CA VAL A 371 -0.97 25.80 10.39
C VAL A 371 -1.68 27.03 9.78
N GLY A 372 -2.79 26.84 9.05
CA GLY A 372 -3.59 27.96 8.57
C GLY A 372 -2.90 28.87 7.53
N VAL A 373 -1.91 28.33 6.82
CA VAL A 373 -1.21 29.05 5.75
C VAL A 373 -2.19 29.32 4.61
N LEU A 374 -2.23 30.57 4.13
CA LEU A 374 -2.83 30.89 2.84
C LEU A 374 -1.92 30.29 1.76
N CYS A 375 -2.30 29.12 1.26
CA CYS A 375 -1.54 28.43 0.22
C CYS A 375 -2.06 28.82 -1.16
N THR A 376 -1.14 29.06 -2.08
CA THR A 376 -1.42 29.00 -3.52
C THR A 376 -1.27 27.56 -3.96
N ILE A 377 -2.33 26.94 -4.47
CA ILE A 377 -2.26 25.56 -4.97
C ILE A 377 -1.65 25.59 -6.36
N VAL A 378 -0.44 25.06 -6.50
CA VAL A 378 0.30 25.06 -7.77
C VAL A 378 0.08 23.80 -8.59
N ALA A 379 -0.26 22.66 -7.97
CA ALA A 379 -0.52 21.40 -8.66
C ALA A 379 -1.63 20.57 -8.00
N VAL A 380 -2.40 19.83 -8.79
CA VAL A 380 -3.42 18.86 -8.35
C VAL A 380 -3.45 17.68 -9.31
N SER A 381 -3.52 16.43 -8.82
CA SER A 381 -3.72 15.21 -9.61
C SER A 381 -5.06 14.54 -9.38
N GLU A 382 -5.45 13.72 -10.36
CA GLU A 382 -6.50 12.71 -10.30
C GLU A 382 -5.97 11.37 -10.84
N ASP A 383 -6.86 10.41 -11.08
CA ASP A 383 -6.51 9.01 -11.38
C ASP A 383 -5.56 8.84 -12.59
N TYR A 384 -5.70 9.68 -13.63
CA TYR A 384 -4.97 9.54 -14.90
C TYR A 384 -3.94 10.64 -15.18
N GLY A 385 -3.67 11.52 -14.21
CA GLY A 385 -2.73 12.63 -14.36
C GLY A 385 -3.14 13.84 -13.56
N GLY A 386 -2.37 14.92 -13.67
CA GLY A 386 -2.64 16.16 -12.97
C GLY A 386 -2.44 17.40 -13.81
N ILE A 387 -2.69 18.53 -13.17
CA ILE A 387 -2.49 19.86 -13.70
C ILE A 387 -1.52 20.63 -12.81
N HIS A 388 -0.65 21.41 -13.43
CA HIS A 388 0.35 22.24 -12.76
C HIS A 388 0.32 23.66 -13.34
N ASN A 389 0.28 24.65 -12.46
CA ASN A 389 0.48 26.05 -12.79
C ASN A 389 1.33 26.71 -11.68
N PRO A 390 2.59 27.08 -11.97
CA PRO A 390 3.46 27.78 -11.01
C PRO A 390 2.89 29.11 -10.48
N LEU A 391 1.99 29.76 -11.24
CA LEU A 391 1.32 31.00 -10.83
C LEU A 391 0.10 30.75 -9.92
N GLY A 392 -0.30 29.49 -9.76
CA GLY A 392 -1.43 29.07 -8.94
C GLY A 392 -2.69 28.69 -9.73
N LEU A 393 -3.44 27.77 -9.13
CA LEU A 393 -4.70 27.24 -9.63
C LEU A 393 -5.87 27.82 -8.83
N SER A 394 -6.88 28.35 -9.54
CA SER A 394 -8.14 28.73 -8.90
C SER A 394 -8.98 27.48 -8.64
N ILE A 395 -9.01 27.01 -7.40
CA ILE A 395 -9.72 25.77 -7.04
C ILE A 395 -11.20 25.81 -7.39
N LYS A 396 -11.86 26.97 -7.25
CA LYS A 396 -13.24 27.13 -7.70
C LYS A 396 -13.39 26.78 -9.19
N ARG A 397 -12.51 27.32 -10.04
CA ARG A 397 -12.54 27.05 -11.49
C ARG A 397 -12.14 25.60 -11.82
N VAL A 398 -11.18 25.04 -11.09
CA VAL A 398 -10.76 23.64 -11.24
C VAL A 398 -11.93 22.70 -10.93
N LEU A 399 -12.65 22.94 -9.84
CA LEU A 399 -13.83 22.15 -9.46
C LEU A 399 -14.98 22.31 -10.45
N GLU A 400 -15.27 23.54 -10.89
CA GLU A 400 -16.29 23.81 -11.92
C GLU A 400 -15.96 23.11 -13.26
N TYR A 401 -14.68 23.15 -13.66
CA TYR A 401 -14.21 22.46 -14.87
C TYR A 401 -14.34 20.95 -14.73
N ARG A 402 -13.84 20.36 -13.64
CA ARG A 402 -13.95 18.91 -13.38
C ARG A 402 -15.39 18.45 -13.33
N ALA A 403 -16.29 19.23 -12.74
CA ALA A 403 -17.71 18.90 -12.68
C ALA A 403 -18.35 18.81 -14.08
N ARG A 404 -17.91 19.68 -15.01
CA ARG A 404 -18.38 19.75 -16.40
C ARG A 404 -17.73 18.71 -17.30
N GLU A 405 -16.40 18.66 -17.34
CA GLU A 405 -15.62 17.84 -18.27
C GLU A 405 -15.32 16.42 -17.76
N LYS A 406 -15.59 16.15 -16.47
CA LYS A 406 -15.28 14.88 -15.78
C LYS A 406 -13.80 14.51 -15.69
N THR A 407 -12.92 15.41 -16.09
CA THR A 407 -11.46 15.28 -15.97
C THR A 407 -10.83 16.65 -15.70
N LEU A 408 -9.60 16.66 -15.20
CA LEU A 408 -8.72 17.83 -15.12
C LEU A 408 -7.89 18.03 -16.40
N ASN A 409 -7.77 17.02 -17.25
CA ASN A 409 -7.01 17.13 -18.47
C ASN A 409 -7.58 18.22 -19.39
N GLY A 410 -6.72 19.10 -19.88
CA GLY A 410 -7.12 20.25 -20.71
C GLY A 410 -7.59 21.49 -19.92
N PHE A 411 -7.42 21.53 -18.60
CA PHE A 411 -7.78 22.72 -17.80
C PHE A 411 -7.03 23.99 -18.29
N PRO A 412 -7.74 25.04 -18.73
CA PRO A 412 -7.11 26.21 -19.33
C PRO A 412 -6.16 26.95 -18.38
N GLY A 413 -4.97 27.30 -18.89
CA GLY A 413 -3.95 28.00 -18.11
C GLY A 413 -3.18 27.09 -17.15
N SER A 414 -3.12 25.78 -17.42
CA SER A 414 -2.28 24.83 -16.70
C SER A 414 -1.53 23.91 -17.67
N GLN A 415 -0.48 23.28 -17.19
CA GLN A 415 0.30 22.27 -17.90
C GLN A 415 -0.09 20.88 -17.38
N PRO A 416 -0.27 19.87 -18.24
CA PRO A 416 -0.45 18.50 -17.78
C PRO A 416 0.83 18.02 -17.07
N ILE A 417 0.67 17.22 -16.01
CA ILE A 417 1.78 16.64 -15.26
C ILE A 417 1.46 15.19 -14.87
N GLY A 418 2.47 14.31 -14.85
CA GLY A 418 2.30 12.93 -14.39
C GLY A 418 2.10 12.85 -12.87
N ASN A 419 1.41 11.81 -12.39
CA ASN A 419 1.14 11.64 -10.95
C ASN A 419 2.42 11.52 -10.10
N GLN A 420 3.45 10.84 -10.61
CA GLN A 420 4.75 10.74 -9.92
C GLN A 420 5.54 12.05 -9.97
N GLU A 421 5.50 12.76 -11.09
CA GLU A 421 6.14 14.07 -11.25
C GLU A 421 5.50 15.12 -10.34
N LEU A 422 4.19 15.03 -10.10
CA LEU A 422 3.49 15.94 -9.18
C LEU A 422 4.07 15.90 -7.77
N LEU A 423 4.47 14.71 -7.29
CA LEU A 423 5.03 14.54 -5.94
C LEU A 423 6.40 15.22 -5.76
N SER A 424 7.08 15.55 -6.86
CA SER A 424 8.39 16.24 -6.88
C SER A 424 8.33 17.69 -7.40
N VAL A 425 7.12 18.24 -7.59
CA VAL A 425 6.90 19.65 -7.91
C VAL A 425 7.51 20.54 -6.83
N ASP A 426 8.10 21.65 -7.27
CA ASP A 426 8.65 22.66 -6.36
C ASP A 426 7.50 23.35 -5.61
N CYS A 427 7.41 23.04 -4.32
CA CYS A 427 6.37 23.55 -3.43
C CYS A 427 6.88 23.56 -1.98
N ASP A 428 6.27 24.35 -1.11
CA ASP A 428 6.58 24.33 0.33
C ASP A 428 5.83 23.22 1.07
N LEU A 429 4.59 22.93 0.64
CA LEU A 429 3.67 21.96 1.27
C LEU A 429 3.20 20.92 0.24
N LEU A 430 3.39 19.64 0.57
CA LEU A 430 2.86 18.49 -0.16
C LEU A 430 1.75 17.80 0.65
N VAL A 431 0.61 17.53 0.01
CA VAL A 431 -0.54 16.87 0.63
C VAL A 431 -0.90 15.59 -0.15
N PRO A 432 -0.35 14.42 0.21
CA PRO A 432 -0.78 13.16 -0.39
C PRO A 432 -2.16 12.76 0.15
N ALA A 433 -3.18 12.83 -0.71
CA ALA A 433 -4.59 12.66 -0.33
C ALA A 433 -5.39 11.72 -1.24
N ALA A 434 -4.71 10.79 -1.93
CA ALA A 434 -5.32 9.81 -2.83
C ALA A 434 -5.35 8.40 -2.20
N ILE A 435 -4.31 7.61 -2.43
CA ILE A 435 -4.15 6.24 -1.92
C ILE A 435 -2.88 6.11 -1.06
N GLY A 436 -2.69 4.96 -0.42
CA GLY A 436 -1.48 4.65 0.36
C GLY A 436 -0.23 4.44 -0.50
N ASN A 437 0.94 4.39 0.15
CA ASN A 437 2.24 4.03 -0.43
C ASN A 437 2.64 4.82 -1.69
N GLN A 438 2.30 6.11 -1.75
CA GLN A 438 2.67 6.99 -2.87
C GLN A 438 4.06 7.62 -2.70
N LEU A 439 4.47 7.88 -1.46
CA LEU A 439 5.81 8.33 -1.12
C LEU A 439 6.63 7.11 -0.68
N THR A 440 7.60 6.73 -1.50
CA THR A 440 8.40 5.52 -1.33
C THR A 440 9.88 5.87 -1.39
N SER A 441 10.76 4.92 -1.05
CA SER A 441 12.22 5.11 -1.19
C SER A 441 12.66 5.55 -2.60
N ARG A 442 11.85 5.24 -3.63
CA ARG A 442 12.13 5.57 -5.04
C ARG A 442 11.98 7.05 -5.36
N ASN A 443 11.02 7.75 -4.75
CA ASN A 443 10.70 9.15 -5.06
C ASN A 443 10.93 10.12 -3.88
N ALA A 444 11.13 9.61 -2.66
CA ALA A 444 11.32 10.43 -1.46
C ALA A 444 12.52 11.39 -1.54
N ARG A 445 13.53 11.08 -2.36
CA ARG A 445 14.69 11.96 -2.58
C ARG A 445 14.37 13.15 -3.49
N ASP A 446 13.38 13.00 -4.37
CA ASP A 446 12.99 14.02 -5.35
C ASP A 446 11.93 14.98 -4.81
N VAL A 447 11.26 14.64 -3.71
CA VAL A 447 10.30 15.52 -3.02
C VAL A 447 11.00 16.80 -2.60
N LYS A 448 10.49 17.96 -3.03
CA LYS A 448 11.05 19.28 -2.72
C LYS A 448 10.39 19.98 -1.53
N ALA A 449 9.21 19.48 -1.11
CA ALA A 449 8.44 20.05 -0.02
C ALA A 449 9.20 20.08 1.30
N LYS A 450 8.98 21.15 2.07
CA LYS A 450 9.50 21.30 3.43
C LYS A 450 8.52 20.76 4.48
N LEU A 451 7.23 20.73 4.11
CA LEU A 451 6.13 20.24 4.93
C LEU A 451 5.35 19.17 4.13
N ILE A 452 5.11 18.02 4.75
CA ILE A 452 4.22 16.98 4.24
C ILE A 452 3.05 16.85 5.21
N VAL A 453 1.81 16.85 4.72
CA VAL A 453 0.61 16.65 5.55
C VAL A 453 -0.22 15.52 4.96
N GLU A 454 -0.25 14.39 5.67
CA GLU A 454 -0.83 13.14 5.15
C GLU A 454 -2.36 13.16 5.20
N GLY A 455 -3.00 13.42 4.05
CA GLY A 455 -4.45 13.39 3.90
C GLY A 455 -5.01 11.98 3.73
N ALA A 456 -4.27 11.11 3.04
CA ALA A 456 -4.60 9.68 2.90
C ALA A 456 -4.13 8.90 4.14
N ASN A 457 -4.55 7.63 4.25
CA ASN A 457 -3.99 6.70 5.24
C ASN A 457 -2.73 6.04 4.67
N GLY A 458 -1.64 6.00 5.43
CA GLY A 458 -0.36 5.42 5.04
C GLY A 458 0.18 5.85 3.67
N PRO A 459 0.18 7.13 3.28
CA PRO A 459 0.71 7.54 1.98
C PRO A 459 2.24 7.40 1.88
N THR A 460 2.95 7.31 3.01
CA THR A 460 4.41 7.28 3.09
C THR A 460 4.88 5.93 3.63
N THR A 461 5.80 5.26 2.94
CA THR A 461 6.41 4.01 3.43
C THR A 461 7.43 4.28 4.54
N PRO A 462 7.75 3.30 5.41
CA PRO A 462 8.76 3.47 6.46
C PRO A 462 10.13 3.93 5.94
N GLU A 463 10.54 3.47 4.76
CA GLU A 463 11.80 3.86 4.13
C GLU A 463 11.78 5.31 3.66
N ALA A 464 10.66 5.77 3.10
CA ALA A 464 10.47 7.17 2.74
C ALA A 464 10.44 8.07 3.97
N ASP A 465 9.79 7.64 5.04
CA ASP A 465 9.73 8.36 6.32
C ASP A 465 11.13 8.56 6.91
N ALA A 466 12.01 7.55 6.82
CA ALA A 466 13.41 7.67 7.21
C ALA A 466 14.19 8.70 6.37
N ILE A 467 13.99 8.72 5.06
CA ILE A 467 14.60 9.72 4.15
C ILE A 467 14.12 11.13 4.50
N PHE A 468 12.82 11.31 4.74
CA PHE A 468 12.25 12.61 5.11
C PHE A 468 12.79 13.11 6.45
N ARG A 469 12.96 12.20 7.44
CA ARG A 469 13.58 12.51 8.73
C ARG A 469 15.02 12.98 8.57
N GLU A 470 15.84 12.28 7.76
CA GLU A 470 17.23 12.66 7.48
C GLU A 470 17.32 14.03 6.79
N ARG A 471 16.41 14.31 5.86
CA ARG A 471 16.34 15.59 5.12
C ARG A 471 15.73 16.74 5.93
N GLY A 472 15.24 16.48 7.15
CA GLY A 472 14.61 17.50 8.00
C GLY A 472 13.26 18.00 7.48
N ILE A 473 12.56 17.20 6.67
CA ILE A 473 11.20 17.53 6.20
C ILE A 473 10.23 17.37 7.38
N PHE A 474 9.41 18.39 7.62
CA PHE A 474 8.38 18.33 8.66
C PHE A 474 7.20 17.51 8.12
N LEU A 475 6.89 16.38 8.74
CA LEU A 475 5.75 15.54 8.33
C LEU A 475 4.66 15.57 9.39
N VAL A 476 3.41 15.86 9.01
CA VAL A 476 2.23 15.69 9.87
C VAL A 476 1.62 14.32 9.56
N PRO A 477 1.63 13.37 10.50
CA PRO A 477 1.24 12.00 10.23
C PRO A 477 -0.28 11.86 10.03
N ASP A 478 -0.67 10.89 9.24
CA ASP A 478 -2.05 10.56 8.88
C ASP A 478 -2.98 10.38 10.09
N ILE A 479 -2.53 9.69 11.15
CA ILE A 479 -3.31 9.50 12.38
C ILE A 479 -3.75 10.82 13.03
N LEU A 480 -3.06 11.93 12.73
CA LEU A 480 -3.41 13.27 13.17
C LEU A 480 -4.04 14.10 12.05
N ALA A 481 -3.39 14.21 10.89
CA ALA A 481 -3.79 15.12 9.80
C ALA A 481 -5.20 14.83 9.27
N ASN A 482 -5.52 13.56 9.03
CA ASN A 482 -6.81 13.15 8.47
C ASN A 482 -7.87 12.83 9.55
N ALA A 483 -7.55 13.06 10.84
CA ALA A 483 -8.44 12.78 11.97
C ALA A 483 -9.68 13.69 12.04
N GLY A 484 -9.79 14.69 11.17
CA GLY A 484 -11.00 15.51 11.08
C GLY A 484 -12.24 14.68 10.76
N GLY A 485 -12.11 13.65 9.92
CA GLY A 485 -13.21 12.73 9.60
C GLY A 485 -13.71 11.95 10.83
N VAL A 486 -12.81 11.45 11.68
CA VAL A 486 -13.19 10.74 12.92
C VAL A 486 -13.73 11.71 13.99
N THR A 487 -13.29 12.97 13.96
CA THR A 487 -13.76 14.01 14.89
C THR A 487 -15.20 14.43 14.58
N VAL A 488 -15.55 14.68 13.31
CA VAL A 488 -16.94 14.99 12.94
C VAL A 488 -17.84 13.76 13.08
N SER A 489 -17.29 12.57 12.86
CA SER A 489 -17.94 11.30 13.19
C SER A 489 -18.29 11.18 14.67
N TYR A 490 -17.43 11.66 15.56
CA TYR A 490 -17.73 11.76 17.00
C TYR A 490 -18.83 12.79 17.27
N PHE A 491 -18.83 13.93 16.59
CA PHE A 491 -19.91 14.91 16.73
C PHE A 491 -21.25 14.37 16.26
N GLU A 492 -21.29 13.61 15.18
CA GLU A 492 -22.51 12.92 14.72
C GLU A 492 -23.06 12.03 15.82
N TRP A 493 -22.21 11.19 16.43
CA TRP A 493 -22.59 10.35 17.56
C TRP A 493 -23.12 11.14 18.77
N VAL A 494 -22.47 12.25 19.14
CA VAL A 494 -22.94 13.12 20.24
C VAL A 494 -24.31 13.74 19.93
N GLN A 495 -24.50 14.23 18.69
CA GLN A 495 -25.75 14.82 18.24
C GLN A 495 -26.88 13.77 18.23
N ASP A 496 -26.59 12.55 17.80
CA ASP A 496 -27.56 11.45 17.79
C ASP A 496 -27.99 11.03 19.20
N LEU A 497 -27.05 10.95 20.15
CA LEU A 497 -27.37 10.66 21.56
C LEU A 497 -28.30 11.73 22.17
N GLN A 498 -28.15 12.98 21.74
CA GLN A 498 -28.95 14.10 22.21
C GLN A 498 -30.21 14.34 21.36
N SER A 499 -30.28 13.72 20.18
CA SER A 499 -31.23 14.07 19.12
C SER A 499 -31.30 15.59 18.87
N PHE A 500 -30.15 16.26 18.95
CA PHE A 500 -30.01 17.70 18.80
C PHE A 500 -28.85 18.01 17.85
N PHE A 501 -29.19 18.46 16.64
CA PHE A 501 -28.23 18.67 15.55
C PHE A 501 -27.70 20.10 15.55
N TRP A 502 -26.40 20.22 15.31
CA TRP A 502 -25.67 21.48 15.27
C TRP A 502 -25.64 22.03 13.85
N SER A 503 -25.52 23.35 13.75
CA SER A 503 -25.22 24.00 12.48
C SER A 503 -23.83 23.60 11.97
N GLU A 504 -23.63 23.70 10.66
CA GLU A 504 -22.31 23.45 10.05
C GLU A 504 -21.23 24.37 10.64
N HIS A 505 -21.59 25.60 11.00
CA HIS A 505 -20.69 26.55 11.64
C HIS A 505 -20.21 26.04 13.00
N GLU A 506 -21.11 25.55 13.85
CA GLU A 506 -20.78 24.98 15.15
C GLU A 506 -19.92 23.72 15.03
N VAL A 507 -20.25 22.82 14.09
CA VAL A 507 -19.44 21.63 13.78
C VAL A 507 -18.01 22.04 13.41
N ASN A 508 -17.86 23.01 12.50
CA ASN A 508 -16.56 23.47 12.02
C ASN A 508 -15.74 24.18 13.11
N GLN A 509 -16.38 24.98 13.97
CA GLN A 509 -15.72 25.60 15.12
C GLN A 509 -15.18 24.54 16.11
N LYS A 510 -16.01 23.54 16.45
CA LYS A 510 -15.61 22.45 17.35
C LYS A 510 -14.51 21.58 16.74
N LEU A 511 -14.59 21.30 15.43
CA LEU A 511 -13.56 20.59 14.68
C LEU A 511 -12.21 21.32 14.77
N LYS A 512 -12.21 22.63 14.50
CA LYS A 512 -11.01 23.47 14.61
C LYS A 512 -10.42 23.41 16.01
N ALA A 513 -11.25 23.56 17.04
CA ALA A 513 -10.78 23.52 18.43
C ALA A 513 -10.10 22.19 18.78
N ILE A 514 -10.69 21.05 18.41
CA ILE A 514 -10.11 19.72 18.69
C ILE A 514 -8.82 19.49 17.90
N MET A 515 -8.81 19.76 16.59
CA MET A 515 -7.65 19.51 15.74
C MET A 515 -6.46 20.41 16.09
N THR A 516 -6.70 21.70 16.38
CA THR A 516 -5.64 22.63 16.82
C THR A 516 -5.06 22.20 18.16
N ARG A 517 -5.89 21.79 19.12
CA ARG A 517 -5.41 21.27 20.41
C ARG A 517 -4.58 20.00 20.21
N ALA A 518 -5.08 19.03 19.45
CA ALA A 518 -4.39 17.77 19.20
C ALA A 518 -3.02 17.99 18.54
N PHE A 519 -2.96 18.87 17.53
CA PHE A 519 -1.70 19.23 16.89
C PHE A 519 -0.71 19.87 17.88
N ALA A 520 -1.16 20.82 18.70
CA ALA A 520 -0.30 21.48 19.69
C ALA A 520 0.24 20.51 20.74
N GLU A 521 -0.56 19.54 21.19
CA GLU A 521 -0.14 18.52 22.14
C GLU A 521 0.89 17.54 21.54
N VAL A 522 0.69 17.13 20.28
CA VAL A 522 1.66 16.27 19.56
C VAL A 522 2.96 17.03 19.33
N LEU A 523 2.88 18.30 18.93
CA LEU A 523 4.05 19.15 18.74
C LEU A 523 4.83 19.32 20.05
N LYS A 524 4.13 19.56 21.16
CA LYS A 524 4.75 19.60 22.49
C LYS A 524 5.44 18.28 22.84
N THR A 525 4.77 17.15 22.61
CA THR A 525 5.35 15.81 22.86
C THR A 525 6.62 15.59 22.03
N ARG A 526 6.60 16.03 20.77
CA ARG A 526 7.74 15.99 19.86
C ARG A 526 8.92 16.78 20.42
N GLU A 527 8.69 18.02 20.85
CA GLU A 527 9.72 18.92 21.39
C GLU A 527 10.31 18.39 22.70
N GLU A 528 9.47 17.96 23.64
CA GLU A 528 9.89 17.44 24.95
C GLU A 528 10.70 16.14 24.83
N LYS A 529 10.29 15.24 23.94
CA LYS A 529 10.93 13.92 23.76
C LYS A 529 11.94 13.86 22.63
N LYS A 530 12.12 14.96 21.87
CA LYS A 530 13.01 15.05 20.69
C LYS A 530 12.73 13.95 19.66
N LEU A 531 11.45 13.71 19.38
CA LEU A 531 10.99 12.73 18.40
C LEU A 531 10.67 13.39 17.06
N ASP A 532 10.40 12.59 16.02
CA ASP A 532 9.65 13.09 14.87
C ASP A 532 8.14 13.15 15.19
N MET A 533 7.38 13.83 14.35
CA MET A 533 5.94 14.04 14.54
C MET A 533 5.12 12.74 14.50
N ARG A 534 5.50 11.76 13.66
CA ARG A 534 4.80 10.47 13.58
C ARG A 534 4.93 9.76 14.90
N MET A 535 6.16 9.59 15.37
CA MET A 535 6.42 8.88 16.62
C MET A 535 5.89 9.65 17.84
N ALA A 536 5.94 10.98 17.84
CA ALA A 536 5.29 11.78 18.88
C ALA A 536 3.77 11.55 18.95
N ALA A 537 3.10 11.47 17.80
CA ALA A 537 1.66 11.19 17.73
C ALA A 537 1.33 9.79 18.26
N TYR A 538 2.11 8.76 17.88
CA TYR A 538 1.95 7.41 18.43
C TYR A 538 2.22 7.36 19.93
N VAL A 539 3.33 7.94 20.40
CA VAL A 539 3.67 8.01 21.82
C VAL A 539 2.54 8.64 22.64
N GLN A 540 1.96 9.74 22.17
CA GLN A 540 0.83 10.37 22.84
C GLN A 540 -0.43 9.50 22.83
N ALA A 541 -0.76 8.90 21.69
CA ALA A 541 -1.91 8.02 21.53
C ALA A 541 -1.81 6.78 22.43
N VAL A 542 -0.69 6.06 22.37
CA VAL A 542 -0.41 4.87 23.18
C VAL A 542 -0.43 5.23 24.66
N SER A 543 0.18 6.35 25.07
CA SER A 543 0.16 6.78 26.47
C SER A 543 -1.25 7.00 27.02
N ARG A 544 -2.16 7.57 26.21
CA ARG A 544 -3.56 7.78 26.61
C ARG A 544 -4.33 6.48 26.77
N VAL A 545 -4.13 5.53 25.85
CA VAL A 545 -4.79 4.22 25.92
C VAL A 545 -4.21 3.41 27.08
N ALA A 546 -2.90 3.40 27.25
CA ALA A 546 -2.22 2.76 28.37
C ALA A 546 -2.67 3.30 29.73
N ALA A 547 -2.82 4.62 29.87
CA ALA A 547 -3.37 5.24 31.08
C ALA A 547 -4.80 4.74 31.36
N ALA A 548 -5.69 4.74 30.36
CA ALA A 548 -7.05 4.23 30.53
C ALA A 548 -7.08 2.74 30.90
N THR A 549 -6.22 1.92 30.28
CA THR A 549 -6.07 0.50 30.61
C THR A 549 -5.60 0.30 32.05
N ARG A 550 -4.63 1.11 32.51
CA ARG A 550 -4.10 1.03 33.87
C ARG A 550 -5.14 1.42 34.92
N GLU A 551 -5.84 2.52 34.70
CA GLU A 551 -6.88 3.02 35.63
C GLU A 551 -8.07 2.07 35.75
N ARG A 552 -8.47 1.42 34.64
CA ARG A 552 -9.54 0.41 34.67
C ARG A 552 -9.11 -0.90 35.34
N GLY A 553 -7.81 -1.17 35.38
CA GLY A 553 -7.25 -2.42 35.88
C GLY A 553 -7.54 -3.63 34.99
N LEU A 554 -7.02 -4.79 35.41
CA LEU A 554 -7.33 -6.09 34.81
C LEU A 554 -8.38 -6.79 35.67
N TYR A 555 -9.57 -6.99 35.12
CA TYR A 555 -10.71 -7.61 35.77
C TYR A 555 -11.57 -8.33 34.71
N PRO A 556 -12.00 -9.57 34.96
CA PRO A 556 -13.34 -10.02 34.60
C PRO A 556 -14.34 -9.64 35.67
#